data_AF-A0A7J5W9P0-F1
#
_entry.id   AF-A0A7J5W9P0-F1
#
_cell.length_a   1.000
_cell.length_b   1.000
_cell.length_c   1.000
_cell.angle_alpha   90.00
_cell.angle_beta   90.00
_cell.angle_gamma   90.00
#
_symmetry.space_group_name_H-M   'P 1'
#
loop_
_entity.id
_entity.type
_entity.pdbx_description
1 polymer ?
#
loop_
_entity_poly.entity_id
_entity_poly.type
_entity_poly.pdbx_seq_one_letter_code
_entity_poly.pdbx_strand_id
1 'polypeptide(L)'
;MVDNSEHVEAVTKSKRSVVTALLLLLLVVGGFGIAYAFLGGDDLVADLLGGDTAEPVVTVMPPKTTPGSTDTSTGAGSETPGTSTGTTGTTTPGTTSGTSGSGGTTTPAAKPPTGDQAARMYWEQVASQEQILKLVKGEVSSVAIGTVVKSGSTATVPLTVSYKAGGSLSGTMVLRNYSNVWYFSSIARSGNSLAVRTSKPGDAGIVSTIVTGQAANQYVPLGIINGGYKTITIKSASMGSGTATIGITLSGGSSATSAGTITCVSKTINGEKTWFISSFAKK
;
A
#
# COMPACT_ATOMS: atom_id res chain seq x y z
N MET A 1 64.78 37.82 -18.96
CA MET A 1 63.43 37.72 -19.54
C MET A 1 62.74 36.56 -18.84
N VAL A 2 61.72 36.83 -18.03
CA VAL A 2 60.92 35.78 -17.37
C VAL A 2 59.75 35.45 -18.27
N ASP A 3 59.46 34.15 -18.42
CA ASP A 3 58.49 33.66 -19.40
C ASP A 3 57.06 34.04 -18.98
N ASN A 4 56.40 34.86 -19.80
CA ASN A 4 55.05 35.34 -19.55
C ASN A 4 53.98 34.39 -20.11
N SER A 5 54.39 33.25 -20.71
CA SER A 5 53.51 32.34 -21.46
C SER A 5 52.80 31.34 -20.56
N GLU A 6 53.50 30.72 -19.59
CA GLU A 6 52.93 29.72 -18.68
C GLU A 6 51.77 30.29 -17.83
N HIS A 7 51.87 31.57 -17.47
CA HIS A 7 50.88 32.22 -16.61
C HIS A 7 49.51 32.41 -17.29
N VAL A 8 49.46 32.40 -18.63
CA VAL A 8 48.23 32.57 -19.43
C VAL A 8 47.50 31.24 -19.63
N GLU A 9 48.22 30.13 -19.83
CA GLU A 9 47.60 28.80 -19.95
C GLU A 9 46.90 28.36 -18.66
N ALA A 10 47.54 28.57 -17.50
CA ALA A 10 46.96 28.22 -16.19
C ALA A 10 45.62 28.92 -15.94
N VAL A 11 45.53 30.22 -16.25
CA VAL A 11 44.29 31.01 -16.14
C VAL A 11 43.21 30.53 -17.10
N THR A 12 43.58 30.12 -18.31
CA THR A 12 42.62 29.67 -19.34
C THR A 12 42.05 28.29 -19.01
N LYS A 13 42.88 27.38 -18.46
CA LYS A 13 42.47 26.06 -17.97
C LYS A 13 41.56 26.15 -16.75
N SER A 14 41.87 27.06 -15.82
CA SER A 14 41.02 27.40 -14.66
C SER A 14 39.61 27.84 -15.10
N LYS A 15 39.51 28.82 -16.01
CA LYS A 15 38.22 29.34 -16.50
C LYS A 15 37.34 28.26 -17.14
N ARG A 16 37.91 27.34 -17.92
CA ARG A 16 37.16 26.20 -18.50
C ARG A 16 36.64 25.24 -17.41
N SER A 17 37.44 24.95 -16.38
CA SER A 17 37.01 24.10 -15.26
C SER A 17 35.85 24.71 -14.47
N VAL A 18 35.89 26.02 -14.21
CA VAL A 18 34.82 26.76 -13.52
C VAL A 18 33.52 26.76 -14.33
N VAL A 19 33.58 26.98 -15.66
CA VAL A 19 32.39 26.93 -16.53
C VAL A 19 31.75 25.54 -16.53
N THR A 20 32.54 24.47 -16.61
CA THR A 20 32.02 23.09 -16.55
C THR A 20 31.39 22.78 -15.18
N ALA A 21 31.99 23.23 -14.08
CA ALA A 21 31.41 23.09 -12.75
C ALA A 21 30.09 23.87 -12.60
N LEU A 22 29.99 25.07 -13.19
CA LEU A 22 28.76 25.86 -13.18
C LEU A 22 27.64 25.20 -14.00
N LEU A 23 27.97 24.61 -15.15
CA LEU A 23 27.02 23.86 -15.97
C LEU A 23 26.53 22.58 -15.29
N LEU A 24 27.40 21.86 -14.58
CA LEU A 24 27.01 20.72 -13.75
C LEU A 24 26.12 21.15 -12.59
N LEU A 25 26.43 22.26 -11.91
CA LEU A 25 25.56 22.83 -10.87
C LEU A 25 24.18 23.21 -11.42
N LEU A 26 24.11 23.86 -12.58
CA LEU A 26 22.85 24.20 -13.25
C LEU A 26 22.06 22.96 -13.68
N LEU A 27 22.72 21.89 -14.12
CA LEU A 27 22.07 20.60 -14.41
C LEU A 27 21.52 19.93 -13.14
N VAL A 28 22.25 19.99 -12.02
CA VAL A 28 21.78 19.48 -10.74
C VAL A 28 20.59 20.29 -10.23
N VAL A 29 20.69 21.63 -10.21
CA VAL A 29 19.60 22.52 -9.78
C VAL A 29 18.39 22.41 -10.70
N GLY A 30 18.58 22.32 -12.02
CA GLY A 30 17.51 22.07 -12.99
C GLY A 30 16.85 20.70 -12.81
N GLY A 31 17.63 19.65 -12.56
CA GLY A 31 17.13 18.32 -12.24
C GLY A 31 16.31 18.29 -10.95
N PHE A 32 16.76 18.99 -9.90
CA PHE A 32 15.97 19.17 -8.68
C PHE A 32 14.71 20.01 -8.90
N GLY A 33 14.75 21.06 -9.73
CA GLY A 33 13.59 21.86 -10.08
C GLY A 33 12.52 21.07 -10.84
N ILE A 34 12.92 20.21 -11.78
CA ILE A 34 12.01 19.30 -12.49
C ILE A 34 11.43 18.27 -11.51
N ALA A 35 12.25 17.68 -10.64
CA ALA A 35 11.76 16.76 -9.62
C ALA A 35 10.75 17.44 -8.66
N TYR A 36 10.98 18.70 -8.29
CA TYR A 36 10.09 19.49 -7.44
C TYR A 36 8.73 19.76 -8.11
N ALA A 37 8.74 20.12 -9.39
CA ALA A 37 7.52 20.35 -10.18
C ALA A 37 6.69 19.07 -10.39
N PHE A 38 7.33 17.89 -10.51
CA PHE A 38 6.61 16.61 -10.65
C PHE A 38 6.16 15.99 -9.32
N LEU A 39 6.70 16.41 -8.17
CA LEU A 39 6.29 15.93 -6.84
C LEU A 39 5.23 16.82 -6.14
N GLY A 40 4.81 17.93 -6.75
CA GLY A 40 3.82 18.85 -6.14
C GLY A 40 4.45 19.76 -5.09
N GLY A 41 5.59 20.38 -5.41
CA GLY A 41 6.29 21.30 -4.51
C GLY A 41 5.48 22.51 -4.05
N ASP A 42 4.44 22.90 -4.81
CA ASP A 42 3.55 24.03 -4.55
C ASP A 42 2.92 23.96 -3.14
N ASP A 43 2.46 22.78 -2.72
CA ASP A 43 1.88 22.55 -1.38
C ASP A 43 2.92 22.68 -0.25
N LEU A 44 4.20 22.38 -0.53
CA LEU A 44 5.31 22.55 0.44
C LEU A 44 5.71 24.02 0.63
N VAL A 45 5.45 24.89 -0.36
CA VAL A 45 5.67 26.33 -0.21
C VAL A 45 4.51 26.98 0.55
N ALA A 46 3.27 26.54 0.30
CA ALA A 46 2.10 27.03 1.02
C ALA A 46 2.17 26.76 2.54
N ASP A 47 2.60 25.56 2.93
CA ASP A 47 2.76 25.16 4.35
C ASP A 47 3.96 25.86 5.02
N LEU A 48 5.01 26.20 4.25
CA LEU A 48 6.20 26.89 4.76
C LEU A 48 6.03 28.42 4.89
N LEU A 49 5.07 29.02 4.18
CA LEU A 49 4.77 30.46 4.23
C LEU A 49 3.62 30.85 5.17
N GLY A 50 3.09 29.90 5.96
CA GLY A 50 2.15 30.20 7.05
C GLY A 50 0.80 30.70 6.57
N GLY A 51 0.19 30.01 5.59
CA GLY A 51 -1.16 30.26 5.10
C GLY A 51 -2.25 29.93 6.13
N ASP A 52 -2.35 30.74 7.18
CA ASP A 52 -3.39 30.65 8.19
C ASP A 52 -4.77 30.97 7.60
N THR A 53 -5.78 30.15 7.90
CA THR A 53 -7.18 30.55 7.78
C THR A 53 -7.97 29.84 8.88
N ALA A 54 -8.29 30.59 9.92
CA ALA A 54 -8.86 30.09 11.16
C ALA A 54 -10.23 29.40 11.00
N GLU A 55 -10.56 28.59 12.00
CA GLU A 55 -11.83 27.87 12.15
C GLU A 55 -13.06 28.79 12.24
N PRO A 56 -14.26 28.20 12.27
CA PRO A 56 -15.11 28.47 13.44
C PRO A 56 -15.36 27.22 14.29
N VAL A 57 -14.90 27.30 15.54
CA VAL A 57 -15.30 26.43 16.66
C VAL A 57 -16.84 26.43 16.78
N VAL A 58 -17.46 25.26 16.74
CA VAL A 58 -18.86 25.08 17.15
C VAL A 58 -18.90 24.32 18.47
N THR A 59 -18.94 25.08 19.57
CA THR A 59 -19.15 24.54 20.92
C THR A 59 -20.62 24.12 21.07
N VAL A 60 -20.90 22.83 21.31
CA VAL A 60 -22.22 22.37 21.77
C VAL A 60 -22.06 21.57 23.06
N MET A 61 -22.67 22.07 24.14
CA MET A 61 -22.68 21.42 25.45
C MET A 61 -23.58 20.16 25.46
N PRO A 62 -23.29 19.15 26.30
CA PRO A 62 -24.10 17.94 26.40
C PRO A 62 -25.33 18.11 27.33
N PRO A 63 -26.53 17.67 26.94
CA PRO A 63 -27.68 17.58 27.84
C PRO A 63 -27.75 16.22 28.58
N LYS A 64 -27.35 16.25 29.85
CA LYS A 64 -27.94 15.58 31.03
C LYS A 64 -28.96 14.43 30.83
N THR A 65 -28.65 13.24 31.36
CA THR A 65 -29.58 12.13 31.70
C THR A 65 -30.50 12.51 32.89
N THR A 66 -31.68 11.94 33.19
CA THR A 66 -32.23 10.56 33.12
C THR A 66 -33.80 10.63 33.30
N PRO A 67 -34.54 9.55 33.67
CA PRO A 67 -35.23 8.51 32.88
C PRO A 67 -36.78 8.69 32.70
N GLY A 68 -37.45 7.84 31.91
CA GLY A 68 -38.85 7.43 32.21
C GLY A 68 -39.81 7.05 31.06
N SER A 69 -40.37 5.84 31.19
CA SER A 69 -41.68 5.34 30.67
C SER A 69 -41.94 5.07 29.17
N THR A 70 -42.33 3.81 28.97
CA THR A 70 -43.16 3.20 27.92
C THR A 70 -44.45 3.98 27.64
N ASP A 71 -44.94 3.99 26.39
CA ASP A 71 -46.29 3.46 26.13
C ASP A 71 -46.56 3.03 24.66
N THR A 72 -47.67 2.31 24.49
CA THR A 72 -48.13 1.62 23.28
C THR A 72 -49.04 2.49 22.40
N SER A 73 -48.97 2.37 21.07
CA SER A 73 -50.17 2.60 20.24
C SER A 73 -50.24 1.71 19.00
N THR A 74 -51.40 1.05 18.86
CA THR A 74 -51.81 0.21 17.73
C THR A 74 -52.42 1.08 16.62
N GLY A 75 -52.20 0.73 15.35
CA GLY A 75 -52.94 1.30 14.21
C GLY A 75 -53.14 0.25 13.13
N ALA A 76 -54.40 0.01 12.71
CA ALA A 76 -54.79 -1.08 11.81
C ALA A 76 -55.80 -0.60 10.74
N GLY A 77 -55.94 -1.39 9.66
CA GLY A 77 -56.89 -1.20 8.54
C GLY A 77 -56.22 -0.64 7.26
N SER A 78 -56.65 -1.00 6.04
CA SER A 78 -57.72 -1.93 5.63
C SER A 78 -57.53 -2.39 4.17
N GLU A 79 -57.56 -3.72 3.94
CA GLU A 79 -58.35 -4.49 2.94
C GLU A 79 -58.39 -4.10 1.43
N THR A 80 -57.83 -4.89 0.50
CA THR A 80 -58.40 -6.01 -0.36
C THR A 80 -59.30 -5.57 -1.56
N PRO A 81 -59.68 -6.43 -2.56
CA PRO A 81 -59.21 -7.77 -2.97
C PRO A 81 -58.97 -7.97 -4.50
N GLY A 82 -58.46 -9.15 -4.91
CA GLY A 82 -58.36 -9.59 -6.31
C GLY A 82 -58.26 -11.12 -6.45
N THR A 83 -59.40 -11.79 -6.68
CA THR A 83 -59.63 -13.24 -6.48
C THR A 83 -59.54 -14.09 -7.76
N SER A 84 -59.30 -15.41 -7.58
CA SER A 84 -59.71 -16.57 -8.45
C SER A 84 -58.88 -16.92 -9.71
N THR A 85 -58.73 -18.19 -10.18
CA THR A 85 -59.08 -19.54 -9.63
C THR A 85 -58.25 -20.68 -10.28
N GLY A 86 -57.90 -21.74 -9.52
CA GLY A 86 -57.83 -23.15 -10.01
C GLY A 86 -56.60 -23.58 -10.85
N THR A 87 -56.23 -24.87 -10.99
CA THR A 87 -56.79 -26.17 -10.53
C THR A 87 -55.65 -27.23 -10.72
N THR A 88 -55.00 -27.80 -9.70
CA THR A 88 -55.31 -29.05 -8.93
C THR A 88 -54.55 -30.33 -9.38
N GLY A 89 -53.87 -30.98 -8.41
CA GLY A 89 -53.55 -32.43 -8.38
C GLY A 89 -52.05 -32.82 -8.36
N THR A 90 -51.57 -33.88 -7.68
CA THR A 90 -52.16 -34.86 -6.73
C THR A 90 -51.03 -35.64 -5.98
N THR A 91 -51.09 -35.75 -4.62
CA THR A 91 -50.41 -36.70 -3.65
C THR A 91 -48.89 -37.05 -3.78
N THR A 92 -47.98 -36.88 -2.79
CA THR A 92 -47.86 -37.44 -1.39
C THR A 92 -47.32 -38.91 -1.34
N PRO A 93 -46.46 -39.39 -0.39
CA PRO A 93 -45.72 -38.77 0.75
C PRO A 93 -44.19 -39.06 0.88
N GLY A 94 -43.49 -38.27 1.71
CA GLY A 94 -42.63 -38.80 2.80
C GLY A 94 -41.12 -39.01 2.60
N THR A 95 -40.31 -38.24 3.34
CA THR A 95 -39.22 -38.75 4.20
C THR A 95 -38.88 -37.70 5.27
N THR A 96 -38.92 -38.10 6.53
CA THR A 96 -38.58 -37.25 7.68
C THR A 96 -37.06 -37.22 7.88
N SER A 97 -36.45 -36.04 7.97
CA SER A 97 -35.10 -35.86 8.51
C SER A 97 -34.99 -34.45 9.07
N GLY A 98 -35.15 -34.33 10.39
CA GLY A 98 -34.97 -33.07 11.08
C GLY A 98 -33.51 -32.83 11.48
N THR A 99 -33.35 -31.82 12.35
CA THR A 99 -32.20 -31.58 13.24
C THR A 99 -31.18 -30.53 12.78
N SER A 100 -31.08 -29.50 13.63
CA SER A 100 -29.99 -28.54 13.78
C SER A 100 -29.78 -27.50 12.69
N GLY A 101 -30.39 -26.33 12.92
CA GLY A 101 -29.90 -25.09 12.35
C GLY A 101 -28.47 -24.83 12.81
N SER A 102 -27.54 -24.78 11.85
CA SER A 102 -26.24 -24.17 12.10
C SER A 102 -26.44 -22.66 12.10
N GLY A 103 -26.22 -22.03 13.25
CA GLY A 103 -26.16 -20.58 13.39
C GLY A 103 -24.96 -20.04 12.63
N GLY A 104 -25.09 -19.92 11.31
CA GLY A 104 -24.07 -19.40 10.44
C GLY A 104 -23.79 -17.95 10.79
N THR A 105 -22.74 -17.72 11.57
CA THR A 105 -22.12 -16.41 11.70
C THR A 105 -21.60 -16.02 10.32
N THR A 106 -22.43 -15.32 9.57
CA THR A 106 -22.08 -14.71 8.29
C THR A 106 -20.99 -13.69 8.55
N THR A 107 -19.74 -14.16 8.52
CA THR A 107 -18.56 -13.30 8.58
C THR A 107 -18.74 -12.26 7.48
N PRO A 108 -18.86 -10.96 7.81
CA PRO A 108 -19.18 -9.96 6.80
C PRO A 108 -18.15 -10.03 5.68
N ALA A 109 -18.65 -10.11 4.43
CA ALA A 109 -17.77 -10.17 3.27
C ALA A 109 -16.77 -9.01 3.34
N ALA A 110 -15.49 -9.32 3.23
CA ALA A 110 -14.44 -8.34 3.44
C ALA A 110 -14.57 -7.21 2.42
N LYS A 111 -14.92 -6.00 2.90
CA LYS A 111 -14.97 -4.82 2.05
C LYS A 111 -13.55 -4.51 1.57
N PRO A 112 -13.30 -4.44 0.26
CA PRO A 112 -12.00 -4.03 -0.26
C PRO A 112 -11.70 -2.56 0.12
N PRO A 113 -10.44 -2.11 -0.01
CA PRO A 113 -10.11 -0.69 0.16
C PRO A 113 -10.99 0.19 -0.74
N THR A 114 -11.35 1.39 -0.28
CA THR A 114 -12.04 2.38 -1.13
C THR A 114 -11.14 2.84 -2.29
N GLY A 115 -11.72 3.51 -3.29
CA GLY A 115 -10.98 4.02 -4.46
C GLY A 115 -9.70 4.78 -4.07
N ASP A 116 -9.79 5.73 -3.14
CA ASP A 116 -8.65 6.52 -2.67
C ASP A 116 -7.60 5.69 -1.92
N GLN A 117 -8.05 4.72 -1.11
CA GLN A 117 -7.17 3.81 -0.37
C GLN A 117 -6.40 2.90 -1.33
N ALA A 118 -7.08 2.40 -2.36
CA ALA A 118 -6.50 1.54 -3.38
C ALA A 118 -5.60 2.33 -4.36
N ALA A 119 -5.96 3.57 -4.70
CA ALA A 119 -5.12 4.50 -5.45
C ALA A 119 -3.83 4.85 -4.70
N ARG A 120 -3.90 5.04 -3.38
CA ARG A 120 -2.72 5.20 -2.50
C ARG A 120 -1.80 3.98 -2.58
N MET A 121 -2.34 2.76 -2.46
CA MET A 121 -1.56 1.51 -2.58
C MET A 121 -0.84 1.38 -3.94
N TYR A 122 -1.43 1.92 -5.01
CA TYR A 122 -0.82 2.00 -6.33
C TYR A 122 0.31 3.04 -6.38
N TRP A 123 0.04 4.29 -6.00
CA TRP A 123 1.00 5.39 -6.12
C TRP A 123 2.21 5.26 -5.19
N GLU A 124 2.04 4.68 -4.00
CA GLU A 124 3.15 4.32 -3.10
C GLU A 124 4.12 3.32 -3.75
N GLN A 125 3.61 2.40 -4.59
CA GLN A 125 4.46 1.49 -5.35
C GLN A 125 5.11 2.18 -6.56
N VAL A 126 4.43 3.12 -7.22
CA VAL A 126 5.05 3.98 -8.24
C VAL A 126 6.21 4.81 -7.66
N ALA A 127 6.08 5.35 -6.44
CA ALA A 127 7.19 6.03 -5.77
C ALA A 127 8.32 5.08 -5.33
N SER A 128 8.02 3.78 -5.15
CA SER A 128 8.97 2.77 -4.66
C SER A 128 9.69 1.99 -5.77
N GLN A 129 9.59 2.40 -7.03
CA GLN A 129 10.08 1.63 -8.18
C GLN A 129 11.55 1.25 -8.11
N GLU A 130 12.43 2.10 -7.59
CA GLU A 130 13.85 1.77 -7.45
C GLU A 130 14.06 0.46 -6.64
N GLN A 131 13.31 0.30 -5.55
CA GLN A 131 13.45 -0.86 -4.66
C GLN A 131 12.65 -2.08 -5.14
N ILE A 132 11.48 -1.87 -5.74
CA ILE A 132 10.71 -2.96 -6.37
C ILE A 132 11.50 -3.51 -7.57
N LEU A 133 12.16 -2.67 -8.36
CA LEU A 133 13.00 -3.08 -9.48
C LEU A 133 14.19 -3.92 -9.00
N LYS A 134 14.87 -3.50 -7.93
CA LYS A 134 15.94 -4.28 -7.27
C LYS A 134 15.44 -5.64 -6.75
N LEU A 135 14.21 -5.71 -6.26
CA LEU A 135 13.59 -6.97 -5.83
C LEU A 135 13.30 -7.91 -7.01
N VAL A 136 12.65 -7.44 -8.09
CA VAL A 136 12.32 -8.29 -9.25
C VAL A 136 13.55 -8.71 -10.07
N LYS A 137 14.62 -7.90 -10.08
CA LYS A 137 15.94 -8.28 -10.61
C LYS A 137 16.70 -9.25 -9.70
N GLY A 138 16.22 -9.51 -8.49
CA GLY A 138 16.87 -10.39 -7.53
C GLY A 138 18.16 -9.83 -6.93
N GLU A 139 18.31 -8.51 -6.85
CA GLU A 139 19.45 -7.83 -6.22
C GLU A 139 19.35 -7.83 -4.68
N VAL A 140 18.14 -7.97 -4.15
CA VAL A 140 17.87 -8.13 -2.71
C VAL A 140 18.27 -9.55 -2.24
N SER A 141 18.93 -9.65 -1.09
CA SER A 141 19.30 -10.92 -0.44
C SER A 141 18.34 -11.30 0.69
N SER A 142 17.95 -10.34 1.53
CA SER A 142 16.97 -10.55 2.60
C SER A 142 16.28 -9.25 3.02
N VAL A 143 15.15 -9.40 3.72
CA VAL A 143 14.49 -8.32 4.45
C VAL A 143 14.32 -8.75 5.90
N ALA A 144 14.96 -8.04 6.82
CA ALA A 144 14.72 -8.15 8.25
C ALA A 144 13.50 -7.30 8.63
N ILE A 145 12.69 -7.83 9.55
CA ILE A 145 11.43 -7.25 10.02
C ILE A 145 11.61 -6.90 11.49
N GLY A 146 11.45 -5.63 11.83
CA GLY A 146 11.59 -5.11 13.19
C GLY A 146 10.41 -5.47 14.12
N THR A 147 10.26 -4.69 15.18
CA THR A 147 9.09 -4.77 16.06
C THR A 147 7.90 -4.11 15.38
N VAL A 148 6.83 -4.86 15.17
CA VAL A 148 5.59 -4.34 14.57
C VAL A 148 4.84 -3.53 15.62
N VAL A 149 4.49 -2.29 15.29
CA VAL A 149 3.64 -1.43 16.11
C VAL A 149 2.25 -1.41 15.50
N LYS A 150 1.26 -1.97 16.21
CA LYS A 150 -0.14 -2.00 15.78
C LYS A 150 -0.95 -0.93 16.52
N SER A 151 -1.69 -0.11 15.77
CA SER A 151 -2.66 0.85 16.30
C SER A 151 -3.96 0.74 15.50
N GLY A 152 -5.02 0.24 16.15
CA GLY A 152 -6.30 -0.04 15.52
C GLY A 152 -6.18 -0.93 14.28
N SER A 153 -6.64 -0.41 13.14
CA SER A 153 -6.58 -1.04 11.82
C SER A 153 -5.25 -0.82 11.07
N THR A 154 -4.22 -0.26 11.71
CA THR A 154 -2.92 -0.01 11.07
C THR A 154 -1.81 -0.78 11.80
N ALA A 155 -0.87 -1.36 11.05
CA ALA A 155 0.33 -1.97 11.57
C ALA A 155 1.56 -1.41 10.85
N THR A 156 2.45 -0.77 11.61
CA THR A 156 3.69 -0.17 11.14
C THR A 156 4.83 -1.17 11.37
N VAL A 157 5.56 -1.48 10.30
CA VAL A 157 6.55 -2.55 10.24
C VAL A 157 7.89 -1.94 9.83
N PRO A 158 8.83 -1.71 10.76
CA PRO A 158 10.21 -1.35 10.41
C PRO A 158 10.84 -2.48 9.59
N LEU A 159 11.56 -2.13 8.53
CA LEU A 159 12.23 -3.06 7.64
C LEU A 159 13.71 -2.68 7.49
N THR A 160 14.57 -3.68 7.34
CA THR A 160 15.94 -3.50 6.85
C THR A 160 16.16 -4.45 5.68
N VAL A 161 16.31 -3.90 4.49
CA VAL A 161 16.60 -4.62 3.25
C VAL A 161 18.12 -4.79 3.13
N SER A 162 18.60 -6.01 2.91
CA SER A 162 19.99 -6.31 2.58
C SER A 162 20.11 -6.65 1.11
N TYR A 163 21.18 -6.20 0.45
CA TYR A 163 21.44 -6.49 -0.96
C TYR A 163 22.56 -7.53 -1.14
N LYS A 164 22.54 -8.23 -2.27
CA LYS A 164 23.57 -9.23 -2.63
C LYS A 164 24.94 -8.61 -2.89
N ALA A 165 24.97 -7.37 -3.39
CA ALA A 165 26.19 -6.59 -3.61
C ALA A 165 26.78 -6.00 -2.31
N GLY A 166 26.17 -6.29 -1.15
CA GLY A 166 26.49 -5.64 0.12
C GLY A 166 25.67 -4.37 0.38
N GLY A 167 25.83 -3.82 1.58
CA GLY A 167 25.03 -2.69 2.05
C GLY A 167 23.59 -3.06 2.44
N SER A 168 22.91 -2.12 3.07
CA SER A 168 21.52 -2.25 3.51
C SER A 168 20.75 -0.94 3.41
N LEU A 169 19.42 -1.06 3.36
CA LEU A 169 18.48 0.06 3.33
C LEU A 169 17.41 -0.14 4.40
N SER A 170 17.34 0.77 5.36
CA SER A 170 16.25 0.82 6.33
C SER A 170 15.01 1.50 5.75
N GLY A 171 13.84 1.01 6.13
CA GLY A 171 12.55 1.54 5.71
C GLY A 171 11.43 1.18 6.69
N THR A 172 10.23 1.58 6.32
CA THR A 172 8.98 1.28 7.04
C THR A 172 7.93 0.86 6.04
N MET A 173 7.31 -0.29 6.27
CA MET A 173 6.11 -0.75 5.58
C MET A 173 4.89 -0.50 6.47
N VAL A 174 3.77 -0.09 5.87
CA VAL A 174 2.49 0.04 6.56
C VAL A 174 1.52 -0.99 6.00
N LEU A 175 0.95 -1.79 6.88
CA LEU A 175 -0.17 -2.68 6.61
C LEU A 175 -1.45 -2.04 7.15
N ARG A 176 -2.55 -2.09 6.38
CA ARG A 176 -3.87 -1.60 6.81
C ARG A 176 -4.92 -2.70 6.72
N ASN A 177 -5.77 -2.78 7.74
CA ASN A 177 -6.89 -3.70 7.82
C ASN A 177 -8.15 -3.03 7.25
N TYR A 178 -8.75 -3.67 6.25
CA TYR A 178 -10.07 -3.35 5.75
C TYR A 178 -10.93 -4.61 5.87
N SER A 179 -11.94 -4.56 6.75
CA SER A 179 -12.84 -5.68 7.05
C SER A 179 -12.12 -7.03 7.27
N ASN A 180 -11.21 -7.07 8.25
CA ASN A 180 -10.40 -8.23 8.64
C ASN A 180 -9.32 -8.69 7.65
N VAL A 181 -9.22 -8.09 6.47
CA VAL A 181 -8.16 -8.36 5.49
C VAL A 181 -7.07 -7.28 5.57
N TRP A 182 -5.82 -7.70 5.70
CA TRP A 182 -4.65 -6.82 5.75
C TRP A 182 -4.01 -6.63 4.38
N TYR A 183 -3.83 -5.37 4.00
CA TYR A 183 -3.25 -4.96 2.74
C TYR A 183 -1.97 -4.15 2.96
N PHE A 184 -1.01 -4.34 2.07
CA PHE A 184 0.16 -3.48 1.94
C PHE A 184 -0.29 -2.08 1.50
N SER A 185 -0.20 -1.11 2.41
CA SER A 185 -0.67 0.26 2.21
C SER A 185 0.40 1.21 1.70
N SER A 186 1.65 1.02 2.11
CA SER A 186 2.82 1.80 1.66
C SER A 186 4.14 1.16 2.09
N ILE A 187 5.22 1.58 1.44
CA ILE A 187 6.60 1.40 1.91
C ILE A 187 7.35 2.70 1.66
N ALA A 188 8.15 3.13 2.63
CA ALA A 188 9.08 4.24 2.45
C ALA A 188 10.46 3.87 3.03
N ARG A 189 11.51 4.44 2.43
CA ARG A 189 12.85 4.47 3.04
C ARG A 189 12.81 5.30 4.33
N SER A 190 13.60 4.93 5.34
CA SER A 190 13.75 5.72 6.56
C SER A 190 14.20 7.16 6.23
N GLY A 191 13.47 8.15 6.75
CA GLY A 191 13.66 9.57 6.44
C GLY A 191 12.74 10.13 5.35
N ASN A 192 12.03 9.28 4.59
CA ASN A 192 11.04 9.72 3.61
C ASN A 192 9.62 9.70 4.19
N SER A 193 8.74 10.55 3.66
CA SER A 193 7.32 10.54 4.00
C SER A 193 6.65 9.23 3.55
N LEU A 194 5.77 8.69 4.40
CA LEU A 194 4.92 7.52 4.12
C LEU A 194 3.62 7.90 3.39
N ALA A 195 3.55 9.08 2.77
CA ALA A 195 2.32 9.68 2.24
C ALA A 195 2.45 10.16 0.79
N VAL A 196 2.46 9.21 -0.14
CA VAL A 196 2.09 9.49 -1.53
C VAL A 196 0.56 9.63 -1.58
N ARG A 197 0.08 10.86 -1.37
CA ARG A 197 -1.29 11.27 -1.72
C ARG A 197 -1.24 11.85 -3.13
N THR A 198 -2.13 11.39 -3.99
CA THR A 198 -2.43 12.07 -5.25
C THR A 198 -3.94 12.22 -5.36
N SER A 199 -4.39 13.30 -6.00
CA SER A 199 -5.78 13.49 -6.43
C SER A 199 -6.14 12.67 -7.68
N LYS A 200 -5.28 11.72 -8.08
CA LYS A 200 -5.38 10.97 -9.34
C LYS A 200 -5.71 9.51 -9.05
N PRO A 201 -6.73 8.91 -9.70
CA PRO A 201 -6.99 7.49 -9.56
C PRO A 201 -5.76 6.66 -9.98
N GLY A 202 -5.52 5.57 -9.27
CA GLY A 202 -4.55 4.56 -9.71
C GLY A 202 -5.07 3.76 -10.90
N ASP A 203 -4.19 3.04 -11.59
CA ASP A 203 -4.61 2.20 -12.72
C ASP A 203 -5.55 1.08 -12.28
N ALA A 204 -6.81 1.10 -12.73
CA ALA A 204 -7.85 0.20 -12.23
C ALA A 204 -7.51 -1.30 -12.37
N GLY A 205 -6.83 -1.69 -13.45
CA GLY A 205 -6.42 -3.09 -13.67
C GLY A 205 -5.33 -3.52 -12.69
N ILE A 206 -4.32 -2.68 -12.49
CA ILE A 206 -3.25 -2.95 -11.52
C ILE A 206 -3.78 -2.90 -10.08
N VAL A 207 -4.61 -1.91 -9.75
CA VAL A 207 -5.27 -1.79 -8.44
C VAL A 207 -6.11 -3.05 -8.12
N SER A 208 -6.96 -3.48 -9.05
CA SER A 208 -7.74 -4.72 -8.92
C SER A 208 -6.86 -5.95 -8.71
N THR A 209 -5.75 -6.04 -9.45
CA THR A 209 -4.77 -7.13 -9.32
C THR A 209 -4.10 -7.14 -7.94
N ILE A 210 -3.69 -5.98 -7.42
CA ILE A 210 -3.08 -5.84 -6.09
C ILE A 210 -4.08 -6.21 -5.00
N VAL A 211 -5.30 -5.64 -5.04
CA VAL A 211 -6.33 -5.87 -4.01
C VAL A 211 -6.74 -7.34 -3.98
N THR A 212 -7.05 -7.94 -5.14
CA THR A 212 -7.45 -9.36 -5.24
C THR A 212 -6.31 -10.29 -4.81
N GLY A 213 -5.09 -10.02 -5.29
CA GLY A 213 -3.91 -10.83 -4.97
C GLY A 213 -3.55 -10.82 -3.49
N GLN A 214 -3.68 -9.68 -2.81
CA GLN A 214 -3.42 -9.59 -1.37
C GLN A 214 -4.58 -10.16 -0.54
N ALA A 215 -5.83 -9.92 -0.93
CA ALA A 215 -7.00 -10.46 -0.24
C ALA A 215 -6.99 -12.00 -0.19
N ALA A 216 -6.59 -12.65 -1.30
CA ALA A 216 -6.44 -14.10 -1.36
C ALA A 216 -5.24 -14.66 -0.56
N ASN A 217 -4.28 -13.82 -0.15
CA ASN A 217 -2.98 -14.27 0.39
C ASN A 217 -2.65 -13.63 1.75
N GLN A 218 -3.50 -13.90 2.75
CA GLN A 218 -3.40 -13.30 4.09
C GLN A 218 -2.37 -13.95 5.04
N TYR A 219 -1.86 -15.14 4.71
CA TYR A 219 -0.97 -15.88 5.60
C TYR A 219 0.31 -15.10 5.96
N VAL A 220 0.96 -14.48 4.97
CA VAL A 220 2.22 -13.75 5.19
C VAL A 220 1.98 -12.42 5.92
N PRO A 221 1.02 -11.54 5.51
CA PRO A 221 0.67 -10.35 6.28
C PRO A 221 0.34 -10.63 7.74
N LEU A 222 -0.50 -11.64 8.03
CA LEU A 222 -0.86 -12.02 9.40
C LEU A 222 0.35 -12.56 10.18
N GLY A 223 1.19 -13.39 9.55
CA GLY A 223 2.42 -13.91 10.15
C GLY A 223 3.43 -12.80 10.50
N ILE A 224 3.52 -11.74 9.69
CA ILE A 224 4.34 -10.56 9.99
C ILE A 224 3.74 -9.78 11.19
N ILE A 225 2.45 -9.45 11.12
CA ILE A 225 1.77 -8.64 12.15
C ILE A 225 1.82 -9.29 13.53
N ASN A 226 1.65 -10.62 13.59
CA ASN A 226 1.65 -11.38 14.83
C ASN A 226 3.07 -11.77 15.30
N GLY A 227 4.13 -11.28 14.65
CA GLY A 227 5.52 -11.60 15.00
C GLY A 227 5.96 -13.03 14.70
N GLY A 228 5.16 -13.78 13.93
CA GLY A 228 5.47 -15.14 13.46
C GLY A 228 6.71 -15.20 12.58
N TYR A 229 7.00 -14.13 11.82
CA TYR A 229 8.18 -14.01 10.98
C TYR A 229 8.97 -12.73 11.27
N LYS A 230 10.31 -12.84 11.30
CA LYS A 230 11.26 -11.74 11.45
C LYS A 230 12.22 -11.58 10.27
N THR A 231 12.30 -12.57 9.39
CA THR A 231 13.19 -12.55 8.23
C THR A 231 12.47 -13.09 7.00
N ILE A 232 12.63 -12.38 5.87
CA ILE A 232 12.29 -12.83 4.53
C ILE A 232 13.60 -13.02 3.75
N THR A 233 14.06 -14.25 3.55
CA THR A 233 15.23 -14.54 2.72
C THR A 233 14.83 -14.71 1.27
N ILE A 234 15.46 -13.98 0.35
CA ILE A 234 15.22 -14.10 -1.09
C ILE A 234 16.01 -15.30 -1.62
N LYS A 235 15.31 -16.30 -2.16
CA LYS A 235 15.91 -17.53 -2.72
C LYS A 235 16.15 -17.43 -4.22
N SER A 236 15.18 -16.86 -4.94
CA SER A 236 15.25 -16.69 -6.39
C SER A 236 14.39 -15.50 -6.82
N ALA A 237 14.68 -14.93 -7.99
CA ALA A 237 13.80 -14.03 -8.70
C ALA A 237 13.77 -14.48 -10.16
N SER A 238 12.58 -14.59 -10.75
CA SER A 238 12.37 -14.88 -12.16
C SER A 238 11.49 -13.79 -12.75
N MET A 239 11.99 -13.06 -13.74
CA MET A 239 11.31 -11.91 -14.34
C MET A 239 10.87 -12.24 -15.77
N GLY A 240 9.56 -12.36 -15.96
CA GLY A 240 8.94 -12.51 -17.27
C GLY A 240 8.58 -11.18 -17.94
N SER A 241 7.85 -11.26 -19.05
CA SER A 241 7.43 -10.08 -19.83
C SER A 241 6.46 -9.17 -19.06
N GLY A 242 5.50 -9.75 -18.33
CA GLY A 242 4.48 -9.03 -17.54
C GLY A 242 4.40 -9.38 -16.05
N THR A 243 5.10 -10.43 -15.61
CA THR A 243 5.02 -10.97 -14.25
C THR A 243 6.41 -11.35 -13.76
N ALA A 244 6.73 -11.07 -12.49
CA ALA A 244 7.93 -11.54 -11.82
C ALA A 244 7.56 -12.35 -10.57
N THR A 245 8.29 -13.43 -10.35
CA THR A 245 8.04 -14.40 -9.28
C THR A 245 9.30 -14.53 -8.44
N ILE A 246 9.21 -14.11 -7.18
CA ILE A 246 10.33 -14.11 -6.23
C ILE A 246 10.10 -15.23 -5.22
N GLY A 247 10.95 -16.26 -5.25
CA GLY A 247 10.92 -17.33 -4.25
C GLY A 247 11.50 -16.85 -2.93
N ILE A 248 10.78 -17.05 -1.83
CA ILE A 248 11.19 -16.58 -0.50
C ILE A 248 11.16 -17.68 0.57
N THR A 249 11.89 -17.46 1.66
CA THR A 249 11.78 -18.23 2.91
C THR A 249 11.49 -17.26 4.05
N LEU A 250 10.46 -17.58 4.82
CA LEU A 250 9.99 -16.83 5.99
C LEU A 250 10.50 -17.54 7.27
N SER A 251 11.15 -16.81 8.17
CA SER A 251 11.73 -17.39 9.39
C SER A 251 11.93 -16.36 10.52
N GLY A 252 12.51 -16.77 11.64
CA GLY A 252 13.05 -15.89 12.69
C GLY A 252 12.06 -15.35 13.73
N GLY A 253 10.77 -15.70 13.64
CA GLY A 253 9.76 -15.34 14.64
C GLY A 253 9.20 -16.58 15.35
N SER A 254 7.98 -16.47 15.88
CA SER A 254 7.31 -17.57 16.60
C SER A 254 6.72 -18.67 15.69
N SER A 255 6.65 -18.44 14.38
CA SER A 255 6.14 -19.42 13.42
C SER A 255 7.26 -20.25 12.80
N ALA A 256 6.99 -21.52 12.54
CA ALA A 256 7.93 -22.42 11.87
C ALA A 256 8.34 -21.89 10.48
N THR A 257 9.61 -22.08 10.14
CA THR A 257 10.19 -21.69 8.85
C THR A 257 9.33 -22.20 7.69
N SER A 258 8.94 -21.29 6.80
CA SER A 258 7.98 -21.57 5.72
C SER A 258 8.51 -21.07 4.38
N ALA A 259 8.26 -21.82 3.31
CA ALA A 259 8.47 -21.35 1.95
C ALA A 259 7.35 -20.41 1.50
N GLY A 260 7.64 -19.52 0.56
CA GLY A 260 6.65 -18.60 0.02
C GLY A 260 7.05 -18.02 -1.34
N THR A 261 6.19 -17.13 -1.83
CA THR A 261 6.36 -16.43 -3.10
C THR A 261 5.91 -14.98 -2.95
N ILE A 262 6.70 -14.03 -3.46
CA ILE A 262 6.21 -12.68 -3.76
C ILE A 262 5.95 -12.64 -5.26
N THR A 263 4.74 -12.24 -5.65
CA THR A 263 4.38 -12.04 -7.05
C THR A 263 4.36 -10.56 -7.35
N CYS A 264 4.95 -10.16 -8.47
CA CYS A 264 4.85 -8.81 -9.01
C CYS A 264 4.29 -8.84 -10.43
N VAL A 265 3.48 -7.84 -10.79
CA VAL A 265 2.99 -7.61 -12.16
C VAL A 265 3.55 -6.30 -12.68
N SER A 266 3.71 -6.16 -14.00
CA SER A 266 4.23 -4.91 -14.60
C SER A 266 3.22 -4.23 -15.53
N LYS A 267 3.29 -2.90 -15.60
CA LYS A 267 2.63 -2.10 -16.62
C LYS A 267 3.61 -1.07 -17.20
N THR A 268 3.51 -0.78 -18.49
CA THR A 268 4.22 0.36 -19.08
C THR A 268 3.48 1.65 -18.76
N ILE A 269 4.16 2.60 -18.13
CA ILE A 269 3.65 3.93 -17.77
C ILE A 269 4.66 4.95 -18.29
N ASN A 270 4.22 5.92 -19.09
CA ASN A 270 5.08 6.93 -19.71
C ASN A 270 6.29 6.35 -20.49
N GLY A 271 6.15 5.14 -21.04
CA GLY A 271 7.22 4.41 -21.73
C GLY A 271 8.09 3.52 -20.84
N GLU A 272 8.01 3.64 -19.51
CA GLU A 272 8.81 2.86 -18.56
C GLU A 272 8.04 1.65 -18.00
N LYS A 273 8.73 0.53 -17.79
CA LYS A 273 8.12 -0.66 -17.17
C LYS A 273 8.10 -0.52 -15.64
N THR A 274 6.93 -0.17 -15.12
CA THR A 274 6.63 -0.07 -13.68
C THR A 274 6.18 -1.44 -13.14
N TRP A 275 6.70 -1.85 -11.99
CA TRP A 275 6.42 -3.13 -11.32
C TRP A 275 5.61 -2.94 -10.02
N PHE A 276 4.67 -3.83 -9.76
CA PHE A 276 3.76 -3.76 -8.61
C PHE A 276 3.70 -5.11 -7.91
N ILE A 277 3.97 -5.14 -6.61
CA ILE A 277 3.77 -6.30 -5.73
C ILE A 277 2.27 -6.57 -5.60
N SER A 278 1.83 -7.71 -6.11
CA SER A 278 0.42 -8.12 -6.14
C SER A 278 0.05 -9.14 -5.07
N SER A 279 0.97 -10.00 -4.62
CA SER A 279 0.68 -10.96 -3.54
C SER A 279 1.91 -11.47 -2.79
N PHE A 280 1.65 -11.98 -1.57
CA PHE A 280 2.62 -12.64 -0.69
C PHE A 280 2.08 -14.03 -0.31
N ALA A 281 2.29 -15.03 -1.17
CA ALA A 281 1.76 -16.37 -0.99
C ALA A 281 2.66 -17.23 -0.09
N LYS A 282 2.06 -18.11 0.73
CA LYS A 282 2.75 -19.28 1.28
C LYS A 282 2.85 -20.35 0.20
N LYS A 283 3.91 -21.19 0.24
CA LYS A 283 3.94 -22.48 -0.46
C LYS A 283 3.70 -23.62 0.51
#